data_AF-U3P3Q6-F1
#
_entry.id   AF-U3P3Q6-F1
#
_cell.length_a   1.000
_cell.length_b   1.000
_cell.length_c   1.000
_cell.angle_alpha   90.00
_cell.angle_beta   90.00
_cell.angle_gamma   90.00
#
_symmetry.space_group_name_H-M   'P 1'
#
loop_
_entity.id
_entity.type
_entity.pdbx_description
1 polymer ?
#
loop_
_entity_poly.entity_id
_entity_poly.type
_entity_poly.pdbx_seq_one_letter_code
_entity_poly.pdbx_strand_id
1 'polypeptide(L)' 'MEISGANRHDSMLVEPVLDNITAIKGVGRGRPRRRPVIFHADKAYDNRRVRCYLRCRGIKARIARIGVDSKQ' A
#
# COMPACT_ATOMS: atom_id res chain seq x y z
N MET A 1 -23.92 -22.73 -3.00
CA MET A 1 -23.33 -21.87 -4.04
C MET A 1 -23.14 -20.49 -3.42
N GLU A 2 -22.07 -20.32 -2.64
CA GLU A 2 -21.79 -19.05 -1.94
C GLU A 2 -21.15 -18.08 -2.92
N ILE A 3 -21.93 -17.07 -3.33
CA ILE A 3 -21.43 -15.93 -4.08
C ILE A 3 -20.70 -15.06 -3.05
N SER A 4 -19.41 -15.31 -2.84
CA SER A 4 -18.56 -14.31 -2.17
C SER A 4 -18.60 -13.06 -3.04
N GLY A 5 -19.18 -11.97 -2.51
CA GLY A 5 -19.42 -10.74 -3.25
C GLY A 5 -18.17 -10.32 -4.03
N ALA A 6 -18.30 -10.20 -5.35
CA ALA A 6 -17.22 -10.08 -6.34
C ALA A 6 -16.39 -8.78 -6.27
N ASN A 7 -16.23 -8.18 -5.09
CA ASN A 7 -15.41 -7.00 -4.85
C ASN A 7 -14.81 -7.04 -3.44
N ARG A 8 -13.93 -8.01 -3.16
CA ARG A 8 -12.98 -7.86 -2.04
C ARG A 8 -11.96 -6.81 -2.47
N HIS A 9 -12.30 -5.55 -2.25
CA HIS A 9 -11.55 -4.40 -2.70
C HIS A 9 -10.07 -4.52 -2.29
N ASP A 10 -9.16 -4.44 -3.27
CA ASP A 10 -7.71 -4.70 -3.13
C ASP A 10 -7.02 -3.91 -2.00
N SER A 11 -7.61 -2.81 -1.54
CA SER A 11 -7.15 -2.11 -0.32
C SER A 11 -7.01 -2.99 0.90
N MET A 12 -7.83 -4.03 1.02
CA MET A 12 -7.78 -4.96 2.15
C MET A 12 -6.49 -5.81 2.13
N LEU A 13 -5.86 -5.96 0.98
CA LEU A 13 -4.63 -6.73 0.81
C LEU A 13 -3.37 -5.87 1.00
N VAL A 14 -3.48 -4.54 0.99
CA VAL A 14 -2.30 -3.65 1.16
C VAL A 14 -1.63 -3.86 2.51
N GLU A 15 -2.40 -3.97 3.59
CA GLU A 15 -1.88 -4.14 4.94
C GLU A 15 -1.10 -5.47 5.10
N PRO A 16 -1.67 -6.65 4.79
CA PRO A 16 -0.94 -7.90 4.91
C PRO A 16 0.24 -7.99 3.94
N VAL A 17 0.14 -7.43 2.74
CA VAL A 17 1.26 -7.43 1.79
C VAL A 17 2.42 -6.61 2.35
N LEU A 18 2.17 -5.39 2.84
CA LEU A 18 3.21 -4.52 3.38
C LEU A 18 3.83 -5.07 4.67
N ASP A 19 3.08 -5.78 5.50
CA ASP A 19 3.63 -6.42 6.70
C ASP A 19 4.42 -7.71 6.40
N ASN A 20 4.13 -8.39 5.28
CA ASN A 20 4.88 -9.56 4.82
C ASN A 20 6.08 -9.21 3.92
N ILE A 21 6.37 -7.93 3.68
CA ILE A 21 7.58 -7.54 2.94
C ILE A 21 8.80 -8.06 3.71
N THR A 22 9.53 -8.96 3.06
CA THR A 22 10.78 -9.50 3.59
C THR A 22 11.80 -8.37 3.74
N ALA A 23 12.69 -8.51 4.72
CA ALA A 23 13.70 -7.50 4.96
C ALA A 23 14.59 -7.33 3.71
N ILE A 24 14.52 -6.15 3.10
CA ILE A 24 15.37 -5.82 1.96
C ILE A 24 16.77 -5.63 2.53
N LYS A 25 17.70 -6.54 2.18
CA LYS A 25 19.14 -6.37 2.43
C LYS A 25 19.57 -5.10 1.70
N GLY A 26 19.95 -4.07 2.45
CA GLY A 26 20.54 -2.87 1.87
C GLY A 26 21.93 -3.17 1.30
N VAL A 27 22.37 -2.34 0.35
CA VAL A 27 23.70 -2.45 -0.31
C VAL A 27 24.86 -2.07 0.64
N GLY A 28 24.58 -1.50 1.83
CA GLY A 28 25.59 -1.03 2.79
C GLY A 28 25.46 -1.63 4.20
N ARG A 29 26.37 -1.23 5.11
CA ARG A 29 26.32 -1.59 6.54
C ARG A 29 25.16 -0.87 7.23
N GLY A 30 24.14 -1.61 7.65
CA GLY A 30 22.99 -1.09 8.40
C GLY A 30 21.90 -2.13 8.63
N ARG A 31 20.91 -1.82 9.48
CA ARG A 31 19.77 -2.71 9.74
C ARG A 31 18.94 -2.87 8.45
N PRO A 32 18.67 -4.10 7.99
CA PRO A 32 17.82 -4.34 6.81
C PRO A 32 16.48 -3.60 6.93
N ARG A 33 16.09 -2.90 5.86
CA ARG A 33 14.81 -2.18 5.83
C ARG A 33 13.70 -3.16 5.49
N ARG A 34 12.76 -3.35 6.40
CA ARG A 34 11.58 -4.20 6.20
C ARG A 34 10.42 -3.50 5.50
N ARG A 35 10.50 -2.18 5.31
CA ARG A 35 9.37 -1.37 4.83
C ARG A 35 9.81 -0.34 3.79
N PRO A 36 8.99 -0.10 2.76
CA PRO A 36 9.26 0.92 1.76
C PRO A 36 9.12 2.32 2.36
N VAL A 37 9.91 3.27 1.85
CA VAL A 37 9.79 4.69 2.22
C VAL A 37 8.58 5.33 1.53
N ILE A 38 8.26 4.85 0.33
CA ILE A 38 7.20 5.37 -0.53
C ILE A 38 6.40 4.19 -1.08
N PHE A 39 5.08 4.26 -0.94
CA PHE A 39 4.14 3.32 -1.53
C PHE A 39 3.50 3.96 -2.76
N HIS A 40 3.83 3.42 -3.93
CA HIS A 40 3.23 3.79 -5.20
C HIS A 40 2.06 2.85 -5.47
N ALA A 41 0.87 3.42 -5.67
CA ALA A 41 -0.29 2.64 -6.08
C ALA A 41 -1.22 3.46 -6.98
N ASP A 42 -2.05 2.75 -7.72
CA ASP A 42 -3.03 3.37 -8.59
C ASP A 42 -4.22 3.94 -7.82
N LYS A 43 -5.13 4.56 -8.58
CA LYS A 43 -6.30 5.27 -8.10
C LYS A 43 -7.29 4.40 -7.31
N ALA A 44 -7.34 3.08 -7.58
CA ALA A 44 -8.20 2.16 -6.85
C ALA A 44 -7.80 2.01 -5.37
N TYR A 45 -6.57 2.36 -5.01
CA TYR A 45 -6.05 2.32 -3.65
C TYR A 45 -6.26 3.62 -2.85
N ASP A 46 -6.95 4.61 -3.42
CA ASP A 46 -7.25 5.87 -2.74
C ASP A 46 -8.41 5.73 -1.75
N ASN A 47 -8.15 5.04 -0.65
CA ASN A 47 -9.09 4.91 0.45
C ASN A 47 -8.47 5.38 1.77
N ARG A 48 -9.33 5.81 2.69
CA ARG A 48 -8.92 6.36 3.99
C ARG A 48 -8.15 5.33 4.83
N ARG A 49 -8.51 4.04 4.72
CA ARG A 49 -7.89 2.95 5.48
C ARG A 49 -6.42 2.77 5.11
N VAL A 50 -6.11 2.64 3.82
CA VAL A 50 -4.75 2.52 3.27
C VAL A 50 -3.94 3.78 3.58
N ARG A 51 -4.50 4.97 3.37
CA ARG A 51 -3.80 6.21 3.72
C ARG A 51 -3.47 6.29 5.22
N CYS A 52 -4.38 5.87 6.09
CA CYS A 52 -4.15 5.81 7.53
C CYS A 52 -3.06 4.78 7.87
N TYR A 53 -3.16 3.56 7.34
CA TYR A 53 -2.18 2.50 7.53
C TYR A 53 -0.77 2.96 7.14
N LEU A 54 -0.61 3.52 5.93
CA LEU A 54 0.67 4.03 5.44
C LEU A 54 1.22 5.13 6.34
N ARG A 55 0.38 6.07 6.78
CA ARG A 55 0.77 7.17 7.69
C ARG A 55 1.22 6.65 9.06
N CYS A 56 0.49 5.70 9.65
CA CYS A 56 0.86 5.06 10.92
C CYS A 56 2.20 4.29 10.83
N ARG A 57 2.55 3.80 9.63
CA ARG A 57 3.81 3.10 9.38
C ARG A 57 4.95 4.03 8.91
N GLY A 58 4.71 5.34 8.78
CA GLY A 58 5.71 6.30 8.29
C GLY A 58 6.01 6.14 6.79
N ILE A 59 5.13 5.49 6.03
CA ILE A 59 5.28 5.26 4.59
C ILE A 59 4.59 6.39 3.83
N LYS A 60 5.32 7.03 2.91
CA LYS A 60 4.76 8.10 2.06
C LYS A 60 3.83 7.49 1.01
N ALA A 61 2.56 7.87 1.02
CA ALA A 61 1.60 7.41 0.02
C ALA A 61 1.68 8.25 -1.26
N ARG A 62 2.13 7.65 -2.36
CA ARG A 62 2.01 8.19 -3.73
C ARG A 62 0.90 7.44 -4.46
N ILE A 63 -0.33 7.81 -4.13
CA ILE A 63 -1.56 7.20 -4.66
C ILE A 63 -2.32 8.27 -5.42
N ALA A 64 -2.66 7.98 -6.67
CA ALA A 64 -3.51 8.84 -7.50
C ALA A 64 -4.86 9.05 -6.81
N ARG A 65 -5.36 10.29 -6.76
CA ARG A 65 -6.59 10.63 -6.03
C ARG A 65 -7.83 10.38 -6.87
N ILE A 66 -8.83 9.68 -6.30
CA ILE A 66 -10.15 9.53 -6.92
C ILE A 66 -10.79 10.91 -7.11
N GLY A 67 -11.27 11.21 -8.32
CA GLY A 67 -11.92 12.49 -8.65
C GLY A 67 -11.02 13.72 -8.78
N VAL A 68 -9.73 13.63 -8.47
CA VAL A 68 -8.79 14.78 -8.57
C VAL A 68 -7.70 14.54 -9.60
N ASP A 69 -7.18 13.32 -9.67
CA ASP A 69 -6.13 12.95 -10.60
C ASP A 69 -6.75 12.39 -11.89
N SER A 70 -6.46 13.02 -13.03
CA SER A 70 -6.92 12.55 -14.35
C SER A 70 -6.14 11.30 -14.74
N LYS A 71 -6.81 10.29 -15.29
CA LYS A 71 -6.12 9.18 -15.96
C LYS A 71 -5.50 9.76 -17.23
N GLN A 72 -4.18 9.80 -17.31
CA GLN A 72 -3.45 10.20 -18.50
C GLN A 72 -3.45 9.06 -19.53
#